data_AF-A0A3N9MU10-F1
#
_entry.id   AF-A0A3N9MU10-F1
#
_cell.length_a   1.000
_cell.length_b   1.000
_cell.length_c   1.000
_cell.angle_alpha   90.00
_cell.angle_beta   90.00
_cell.angle_gamma   90.00
#
_symmetry.space_group_name_H-M   'P 1'
#
loop_
_entity.id
_entity.type
_entity.pdbx_description
1 polymer ?
#
loop_
_entity_poly.entity_id
_entity_poly.type
_entity_poly.pdbx_seq_one_letter_code
_entity_poly.pdbx_strand_id
1 'polypeptide(L)' 'MKNYDEMSLRSCRPDKDSIECIEFCLKNLIQDKKHTMHEIVAGKCTYEELIGALLLAEDELFARRL' A
#
# COMPACT_ATOMS: atom_id res chain seq x y z
N MET A 1 15.17 7.97 10.55
CA MET A 1 15.37 7.88 9.08
C MET A 1 15.13 6.44 8.67
N LYS A 2 14.42 6.20 7.56
CA LYS A 2 14.28 4.85 7.00
C LYS A 2 15.61 4.52 6.29
N ASN A 3 16.39 3.60 6.83
CA ASN A 3 17.72 3.22 6.30
C ASN A 3 17.63 2.06 5.30
N TYR A 4 16.58 2.01 4.49
CA TYR A 4 16.39 0.94 3.53
C TYR A 4 16.60 1.52 2.15
N ASP A 5 17.58 1.00 1.41
CA ASP A 5 17.72 1.31 -0.01
C ASP A 5 16.67 0.55 -0.84
N GLU A 6 16.48 0.96 -2.10
CA GLU A 6 15.49 0.35 -2.99
C GLU A 6 15.73 -1.16 -3.14
N MET A 7 16.99 -1.59 -3.19
CA MET A 7 17.35 -3.00 -3.34
C MET A 7 16.88 -3.83 -2.15
N SER A 8 17.07 -3.33 -0.92
CA SER A 8 16.64 -3.98 0.32
C SER A 8 15.12 -4.13 0.37
N LEU A 9 14.38 -3.11 -0.09
CA LEU A 9 12.92 -3.19 -0.17
C LEU A 9 12.45 -4.21 -1.23
N ARG A 10 13.16 -4.31 -2.35
CA ARG A 10 12.85 -5.29 -3.40
C ARG A 10 13.17 -6.72 -2.97
N SER A 11 14.21 -6.94 -2.17
CA SER A 11 14.54 -8.27 -1.64
C SER A 11 13.58 -8.73 -0.53
N CYS A 12 12.91 -7.81 0.16
CA CYS A 12 11.94 -8.11 1.21
C CYS A 12 10.49 -8.20 0.71
N ARG A 13 10.28 -8.37 -0.60
CA ARG A 13 8.93 -8.54 -1.16
C ARG A 13 8.27 -9.79 -0.57
N PRO A 14 7.00 -9.72 -0.16
CA PRO A 14 6.27 -10.91 0.27
C PRO A 14 6.20 -11.95 -0.85
N ASP A 15 6.41 -13.22 -0.51
CA ASP A 15 6.16 -14.35 -1.42
C ASP A 15 4.66 -14.74 -1.34
N LYS A 16 3.81 -13.81 -1.77
CA LYS A 16 2.35 -13.92 -1.74
C LYS A 16 1.75 -13.33 -3.01
N ASP A 17 0.52 -13.70 -3.32
CA ASP A 17 -0.19 -13.13 -4.45
C ASP A 17 -0.35 -11.61 -4.30
N SER A 18 -0.34 -10.90 -5.44
CA SER A 18 -0.40 -9.44 -5.45
C SER A 18 -1.72 -8.92 -4.87
N ILE A 19 -2.84 -9.60 -5.13
CA ILE A 19 -4.15 -9.22 -4.60
C ILE A 19 -4.17 -9.44 -3.08
N GLU A 20 -3.73 -10.61 -2.61
CA GLU A 20 -3.65 -10.90 -1.17
C GLU A 20 -2.79 -9.87 -0.41
N CYS A 21 -1.68 -9.42 -1.01
CA CYS A 21 -0.84 -8.39 -0.42
C CYS A 21 -1.56 -7.03 -0.33
N ILE A 22 -2.29 -6.64 -1.37
CA ILE A 22 -3.02 -5.38 -1.41
C ILE A 22 -4.18 -5.40 -0.41
N GLU A 23 -4.99 -6.46 -0.40
CA GLU A 23 -6.08 -6.66 0.56
C GLU A 23 -5.57 -6.60 2.00
N PHE A 24 -4.43 -7.25 2.28
CA PHE A 24 -3.78 -7.21 3.58
C PHE A 24 -3.41 -5.78 3.98
N CYS A 25 -2.77 -5.03 3.08
CA CYS A 25 -2.40 -3.63 3.33
C CYS A 25 -3.63 -2.76 3.57
N LEU A 26 -4.63 -2.81 2.68
CA LEU A 26 -5.87 -2.04 2.78
C LEU A 26 -6.60 -2.30 4.11
N LYS A 27 -6.74 -3.57 4.51
CA LYS A 27 -7.37 -3.92 5.79
C LYS A 27 -6.68 -3.27 6.98
N ASN A 28 -5.34 -3.30 7.03
CA ASN A 28 -4.59 -2.68 8.12
C ASN A 28 -4.67 -1.15 8.08
N LEU A 29 -4.58 -0.55 6.89
CA LEU A 29 -4.60 0.90 6.73
C LEU A 29 -5.96 1.50 7.12
N ILE A 30 -7.07 0.85 6.73
CA ILE A 30 -8.44 1.29 7.04
C ILE A 30 -8.73 1.17 8.55
N GLN A 31 -8.17 0.17 9.22
CA GLN A 31 -8.34 -0.04 10.66
C GLN A 31 -7.40 0.80 11.51
N ASP A 32 -6.46 1.52 10.89
CA ASP A 32 -5.52 2.33 11.61
C ASP A 32 -6.20 3.53 12.28
N LYS A 33 -5.84 3.76 13.53
CA LYS A 33 -6.33 4.86 14.36
C LYS A 33 -5.23 5.87 14.69
N LYS A 34 -4.00 5.64 14.20
CA LYS A 34 -2.84 6.49 14.47
C LYS A 34 -2.73 7.63 13.47
N HIS A 35 -2.86 7.34 12.18
CA HIS A 35 -2.73 8.36 11.13
C HIS A 35 -4.06 9.03 10.84
N THR A 36 -4.00 10.31 10.46
CA THR A 36 -5.18 11.05 9.95
C THR A 36 -5.21 11.02 8.44
N MET A 37 -6.39 11.22 7.83
CA MET A 37 -6.56 11.15 6.37
C MET A 37 -5.58 12.05 5.60
N HIS A 38 -5.36 13.27 6.06
CA HIS A 38 -4.52 14.26 5.39
C HIS A 38 -3.03 14.21 5.80
N GLU A 39 -2.64 13.22 6.60
CA GLU A 39 -1.25 13.09 7.04
C GLU A 39 -0.34 12.66 5.89
N ILE A 40 0.78 13.35 5.71
CA ILE A 40 1.76 13.03 4.67
C ILE A 40 2.60 11.82 5.09
N VAL A 41 2.51 10.71 4.34
CA VAL A 41 3.19 9.44 4.66
C VAL A 41 4.28 9.04 3.68
N ALA A 42 4.27 9.61 2.47
CA ALA A 42 5.30 9.38 1.46
C ALA A 42 5.53 10.61 0.58
N GLY A 43 6.51 11.44 0.92
CA GLY A 43 6.88 12.61 0.12
C GLY A 43 5.77 13.66 0.12
N LYS A 44 4.95 13.69 -0.95
CA LYS A 44 3.76 14.55 -1.06
C LYS A 44 2.44 13.77 -0.98
N CYS A 45 2.50 12.45 -0.81
CA CYS A 45 1.34 11.58 -0.74
C CYS A 45 0.78 11.54 0.68
N THR A 46 -0.50 11.87 0.82
CA THR A 46 -1.26 11.76 2.07
C THR A 46 -1.67 10.31 2.34
N TYR A 47 -2.11 10.05 3.57
CA TYR A 47 -2.57 8.73 3.99
C TYR A 47 -3.80 8.27 3.18
N GLU A 48 -4.75 9.18 2.93
CA GLU A 48 -5.90 8.91 2.07
C GLU A 48 -5.50 8.65 0.61
N GLU A 49 -4.52 9.39 0.08
CA GLU A 49 -4.01 9.18 -1.28
C GLU A 49 -3.32 7.81 -1.42
N LEU A 50 -2.60 7.36 -0.38
CA LEU A 50 -2.01 6.03 -0.34
C LEU A 50 -3.09 4.93 -0.36
N ILE A 51 -4.14 5.07 0.45
CA ILE A 51 -5.27 4.12 0.46
C ILE A 51 -5.96 4.12 -0.91
N GLY A 52 -6.24 5.29 -1.47
CA GLY A 52 -6.86 5.43 -2.79
C GLY A 52 -6.03 4.79 -3.90
N ALA A 53 -4.70 4.96 -3.87
CA ALA A 53 -3.79 4.33 -4.85
C ALA A 53 -3.83 2.80 -4.77
N LEU A 54 -3.95 2.23 -3.57
CA LEU A 54 -4.07 0.77 -3.39
C LEU A 54 -5.42 0.23 -3.85
N LEU A 55 -6.52 0.96 -3.61
CA LEU A 55 -7.85 0.60 -4.12
C LEU A 55 -7.88 0.57 -5.65
N LEU A 56 -7.29 1.59 -6.31
CA LEU A 56 -7.17 1.61 -7.77
C LEU A 56 -6.35 0.43 -8.32
N ALA A 57 -5.26 0.07 -7.62
CA ALA A 57 -4.44 -1.08 -7.99
C ALA A 57 -5.19 -2.41 -7.83
N GLU A 58 -6.01 -2.54 -6.78
CA GLU A 58 -6.89 -3.70 -6.56
C GLU A 58 -7.90 -3.85 -7.71
N ASP A 59 -8.60 -2.76 -8.06
CA ASP A 59 -9.58 -2.73 -9.15
C ASP A 59 -8.93 -3.13 -10.49
N GLU A 60 -7.76 -2.58 -10.81
CA GLU A 60 -7.06 -2.88 -12.06
C GLU A 60 -6.58 -4.34 -12.12
N LEU A 61 -6.07 -4.89 -11.01
CA LEU A 61 -5.66 -6.29 -10.95
C LEU A 61 -6.86 -7.24 -11.05
N PHE A 62 -7.98 -6.89 -10.43
CA PHE A 62 -9.20 -7.68 -10.51
C PHE A 62 -9.75 -7.69 -11.94
N ALA A 63 -9.79 -6.53 -12.60
CA ALA A 63 -10.22 -6.41 -14.00
C ALA A 63 -9.35 -7.22 -14.97
N ARG A 64 -8.04 -7.37 -14.68
CA ARG A 64 -7.10 -8.16 -15.49
C ARG A 64 -7.20 -9.68 -15.27
N ARG A 65 -7.88 -10.14 -14.22
CA ARG A 65 -8.09 -11.58 -13.93
C ARG A 65 -9.34 -12.16 -14.61
N LEU A 66 -10.28 -11.31 -15.04
CA LEU A 66 -11.50 -11.66 -15.78
C LEU A 66 -11.22 -11.73 -17.28
#